data_AF-A0A163XS84-F1
#
_entry.id   AF-A0A163XS84-F1
#
_cell.length_a   1.000
_cell.length_b   1.000
_cell.length_c   1.000
_cell.angle_alpha   90.00
_cell.angle_beta   90.00
_cell.angle_gamma   90.00
#
_symmetry.space_group_name_H-M   'P 1'
#
loop_
_entity.id
_entity.type
_entity.pdbx_description
1 polymer ?
#
loop_
_entity_poly.entity_id
_entity_poly.type
_entity_poly.pdbx_seq_one_letter_code
_entity_poly.pdbx_strand_id
1 'polypeptide(L)'
;MKTFEIGIGRMVIKAPDYYYCEQENEETVMLSRQEEDDEPEIRFTVIGVVPVEQFSAEDMLARFRDEAAEKNTEVRQVQDKVYFSYKKEYDGDIIYYYQISYLNSIISMSACVYKECTDETVHSTILKDAEQMLESIDLLENSKFVVIEPKDTDIDYVVDSVCQLLKVEEEEVGDYYESGKALDRLQVLLDDRLFRLDDLVYLEKLGLLFGSLIRYYYQEFSWAVISDEYGRELVLRFRGHEAVSFPISMIRKRLEEGEHINVAELMTDHYDSVLANIGQ
;
A
#
# COMPACT_ATOMS: atom_id res chain seq x y z
N MET A 1 -6.98 11.57 1.16
CA MET A 1 -5.53 11.31 1.05
C MET A 1 -5.28 9.91 1.55
N LYS A 2 -4.61 9.10 0.73
CA LYS A 2 -4.17 7.75 1.03
C LYS A 2 -2.74 7.76 1.58
N THR A 3 -2.37 6.73 2.32
CA THR A 3 -1.00 6.55 2.84
C THR A 3 -0.35 5.37 2.12
N PHE A 4 0.87 5.56 1.63
CA PHE A 4 1.62 4.55 0.90
C PHE A 4 2.95 4.30 1.58
N GLU A 5 3.39 3.04 1.60
CA GLU A 5 4.69 2.62 2.11
C GLU A 5 5.75 2.75 1.02
N ILE A 6 6.89 3.36 1.34
CA ILE A 6 8.03 3.51 0.41
C ILE A 6 9.32 2.89 0.97
N GLY A 7 10.18 2.41 0.07
CA GLY A 7 11.41 1.69 0.42
C GLY A 7 11.14 0.37 1.13
N ILE A 8 12.08 -0.04 2.00
CA ILE A 8 12.05 -1.31 2.76
C ILE A 8 11.10 -1.22 3.98
N GLY A 9 9.92 -0.61 3.79
CA GLY A 9 8.84 -0.60 4.76
C GLY A 9 9.03 0.23 6.03
N ARG A 10 9.87 1.26 5.96
CA ARG A 10 10.15 2.14 7.11
C ARG A 10 9.55 3.53 6.97
N MET A 11 9.19 3.91 5.76
CA MET A 11 8.72 5.25 5.44
C MET A 11 7.36 5.20 4.80
N VAL A 12 6.60 6.26 5.03
CA VAL A 12 5.31 6.46 4.42
C VAL A 12 5.25 7.81 3.74
N ILE A 13 4.40 7.89 2.73
CA ILE A 13 3.99 9.13 2.08
C ILE A 13 2.47 9.20 2.02
N LYS A 14 1.93 10.40 1.92
CA LYS A 14 0.51 10.65 1.66
C LYS A 14 0.33 11.18 0.25
N ALA A 15 -0.58 10.57 -0.48
CA ALA A 15 -0.94 10.98 -1.83
C ALA A 15 -2.46 11.12 -1.99
N PRO A 16 -2.93 11.87 -3.01
CA PRO A 16 -4.34 11.94 -3.36
C PRO A 16 -4.97 10.55 -3.58
N ASP A 17 -6.29 10.46 -3.38
CA ASP A 17 -7.00 9.17 -3.33
C ASP A 17 -7.08 8.44 -4.68
N TYR A 18 -6.76 9.14 -5.78
CA TYR A 18 -6.74 8.60 -7.13
C TYR A 18 -5.40 7.95 -7.49
N TYR A 19 -4.40 7.91 -6.60
CA TYR A 19 -3.18 7.14 -6.83
C TYR A 19 -3.33 5.67 -6.42
N TYR A 20 -2.64 4.81 -7.16
CA TYR A 20 -2.38 3.39 -6.90
C TYR A 20 -0.88 3.18 -6.72
N CYS A 21 -0.47 2.03 -6.18
CA CYS A 21 0.92 1.74 -5.86
C CYS A 21 1.35 0.39 -6.44
N GLU A 22 2.42 0.43 -7.23
CA GLU A 22 3.08 -0.74 -7.81
C GLU A 22 4.49 -0.86 -7.23
N GLN A 23 4.91 -2.08 -6.89
CA GLN A 23 6.27 -2.34 -6.42
C GLN A 23 7.17 -2.76 -7.59
N GLU A 24 8.04 -1.86 -8.06
CA GLU A 24 9.00 -2.21 -9.12
C GLU A 24 10.11 -3.15 -8.64
N ASN A 25 10.62 -2.91 -7.43
CA ASN A 25 11.68 -3.69 -6.77
C ASN A 25 11.71 -3.33 -5.28
N GLU A 26 12.43 -4.06 -4.43
CA GLU A 26 12.44 -3.87 -2.96
C GLU A 26 12.62 -2.42 -2.46
N GLU A 27 13.33 -1.57 -3.21
CA GLU A 27 13.63 -0.19 -2.82
C GLU A 27 12.75 0.86 -3.52
N THR A 28 12.02 0.45 -4.57
CA THR A 28 11.29 1.35 -5.48
C THR A 28 9.81 1.01 -5.53
N VAL A 29 8.99 2.05 -5.34
CA VAL A 29 7.56 2.00 -5.63
C VAL A 29 7.18 3.07 -6.64
N MET A 30 6.17 2.80 -7.44
CA MET A 30 5.61 3.71 -8.43
C MET A 30 4.17 4.04 -8.07
N LEU A 31 3.85 5.34 -8.06
CA LEU A 31 2.49 5.83 -7.92
C LEU A 31 1.96 6.34 -9.25
N SER A 32 0.89 5.73 -9.74
CA SER A 32 0.18 6.10 -10.98
C SER A 32 -1.29 6.41 -10.70
N ARG A 33 -1.95 7.15 -11.59
CA ARG A 33 -3.37 7.54 -11.45
C ARG A 33 -4.35 6.55 -12.10
N GLN A 34 -3.87 5.75 -13.06
CA GLN A 34 -4.58 4.65 -13.71
C GLN A 34 -3.60 3.54 -14.09
N GLU A 35 -4.14 2.41 -14.57
CA GLU A 35 -3.38 1.28 -15.14
C GLU A 35 -3.00 1.50 -16.62
N GLU A 36 -3.16 2.71 -17.18
CA GLU A 36 -2.81 3.01 -18.58
C GLU A 36 -1.35 3.47 -18.70
N ASP A 37 -0.63 2.94 -19.69
CA ASP A 37 0.81 3.14 -19.93
C ASP A 37 1.24 4.60 -20.20
N ASP A 38 0.31 5.51 -20.51
CA ASP A 38 0.58 6.89 -20.94
C ASP A 38 0.22 7.95 -19.88
N GLU A 39 -0.09 7.54 -18.64
CA GLU A 39 -0.42 8.47 -17.57
C GLU A 39 0.79 8.94 -16.75
N PRO A 40 0.87 10.22 -16.37
CA PRO A 40 1.94 10.71 -15.50
C PRO A 40 2.07 9.91 -14.21
N GLU A 41 3.30 9.55 -13.88
CA GLU A 41 3.65 8.72 -12.73
C GLU A 41 4.66 9.42 -11.81
N ILE A 42 4.63 9.06 -10.52
CA ILE A 42 5.62 9.48 -9.55
C ILE A 42 6.29 8.25 -8.96
N ARG A 43 7.59 8.10 -9.19
CA ARG A 43 8.41 7.01 -8.63
C ARG A 43 9.13 7.48 -7.37
N PHE A 44 9.21 6.60 -6.38
CA PHE A 44 9.97 6.77 -5.16
C PHE A 44 10.95 5.61 -5.01
N THR A 45 12.24 5.91 -4.92
CA THR A 45 13.28 4.95 -4.59
C THR A 45 14.02 5.40 -3.33
N VAL A 46 14.11 4.55 -2.31
CA VAL A 46 14.99 4.79 -1.17
C VAL A 46 16.39 4.32 -1.55
N ILE A 47 17.20 5.24 -2.11
CA ILE A 47 18.50 4.92 -2.73
C ILE A 47 19.64 4.72 -1.73
N GLY A 48 19.42 5.00 -0.45
CA GLY A 48 20.44 4.72 0.57
C GLY A 48 20.05 5.14 1.98
N VAL A 49 20.55 4.39 2.95
CA VAL A 49 20.45 4.69 4.37
C VAL A 49 21.87 4.83 4.93
N VAL A 50 22.22 6.03 5.39
CA VAL A 50 23.48 6.29 6.08
C VAL A 50 23.39 5.70 7.49
N PRO A 51 24.36 4.88 7.94
CA PRO A 51 24.37 4.38 9.31
C PRO A 51 24.30 5.54 10.32
N VAL A 52 23.52 5.39 11.38
CA VAL A 52 23.26 6.47 12.35
C VAL A 52 24.57 6.97 13.00
N GLU A 53 25.53 6.08 13.22
CA GLU A 53 26.83 6.42 13.79
C GLU A 53 27.70 7.26 12.84
N GLN A 54 27.41 7.23 11.55
CA GLN A 54 28.10 7.97 10.49
C GLN A 54 27.28 9.16 10.00
N PHE A 55 26.04 9.31 10.49
CA PHE A 55 25.13 10.35 10.05
C PHE A 55 25.45 11.68 10.72
N SER A 56 25.63 12.72 9.89
CA SER A 56 25.77 14.11 10.30
C SER A 56 24.88 14.95 9.39
N ALA A 57 23.95 15.68 10.00
CA ALA A 57 23.04 16.56 9.26
C ALA A 57 23.81 17.66 8.51
N GLU A 58 24.93 18.14 9.07
CA GLU A 58 25.79 19.14 8.44
C GLU A 58 26.51 18.57 7.21
N ASP A 59 27.07 17.36 7.33
CA ASP A 59 27.75 16.69 6.21
C ASP A 59 26.76 16.31 5.10
N MET A 60 25.56 15.85 5.47
CA MET A 60 24.50 15.56 4.50
C MET A 60 24.04 16.82 3.76
N LEU A 61 23.87 17.94 4.48
CA LEU A 61 23.53 19.22 3.86
C LEU A 61 24.65 19.73 2.94
N ALA A 62 25.92 19.59 3.33
CA ALA A 62 27.06 19.95 2.50
C ALA A 62 27.09 19.13 1.21
N ARG A 63 26.92 17.81 1.32
CA ARG A 63 26.80 16.90 0.17
C ARG A 63 25.66 17.33 -0.77
N PHE A 64 24.48 17.62 -0.23
CA PHE A 64 23.34 18.05 -1.05
C PHE A 64 23.60 19.39 -1.76
N ARG A 65 24.34 20.32 -1.14
CA ARG A 65 24.73 21.57 -1.79
C ARG A 65 25.68 21.35 -2.96
N ASP A 66 26.66 20.45 -2.80
CA ASP A 66 27.60 20.10 -3.87
C ASP A 66 26.85 19.43 -5.04
N GLU A 67 25.99 18.45 -4.76
CA GLU A 67 25.18 17.77 -5.78
C GLU A 67 24.19 18.74 -6.48
N ALA A 68 23.55 19.64 -5.74
CA ALA A 68 22.67 20.66 -6.31
C ALA A 68 23.44 21.63 -7.22
N ALA A 69 24.65 22.06 -6.82
CA ALA A 69 25.49 22.94 -7.61
C ALA A 69 25.91 22.27 -8.94
N GLU A 70 26.24 20.97 -8.94
CA GLU A 70 26.51 20.21 -10.16
C GLU A 70 25.32 20.17 -11.13
N LYS A 71 24.08 20.27 -10.61
CA LYS A 71 22.84 20.32 -11.41
C LYS A 71 22.37 21.74 -11.72
N ASN A 72 23.13 22.77 -11.34
CA ASN A 72 22.74 24.18 -11.45
C ASN A 72 21.38 24.48 -10.77
N THR A 73 21.16 23.88 -9.60
CA THR A 73 19.99 24.12 -8.76
C THR A 73 20.42 24.45 -7.34
N GLU A 74 19.46 24.81 -6.50
CA GLU A 74 19.70 25.17 -5.11
C GLU A 74 19.01 24.19 -4.17
N VAL A 75 19.65 23.95 -3.02
CA VAL A 75 19.04 23.18 -1.95
C VAL A 75 17.92 23.98 -1.31
N ARG A 76 16.81 23.29 -1.08
CA ARG A 76 15.63 23.78 -0.36
C ARG A 76 15.45 22.97 0.91
N GLN A 77 14.73 23.56 1.85
CA GLN A 77 14.33 22.90 3.08
C GLN A 77 12.82 22.98 3.22
N VAL A 78 12.20 21.88 3.58
CA VAL A 78 10.79 21.83 3.96
C VAL A 78 10.64 20.98 5.21
N GLN A 79 10.12 21.58 6.27
CA GLN A 79 10.10 20.96 7.60
C GLN A 79 11.51 20.46 8.01
N ASP A 80 11.63 19.17 8.29
CA ASP A 80 12.86 18.47 8.65
C ASP A 80 13.59 17.82 7.46
N LYS A 81 13.16 18.13 6.23
CA LYS A 81 13.68 17.56 4.99
C LYS A 81 14.52 18.58 4.25
N VAL A 82 15.62 18.10 3.69
CA VAL A 82 16.49 18.87 2.82
C VAL A 82 16.40 18.24 1.44
N TYR A 83 16.14 19.02 0.40
CA TYR A 83 16.03 18.47 -0.94
C TYR A 83 16.53 19.44 -2.00
N PHE A 84 16.85 18.93 -3.18
CA PHE A 84 16.98 19.74 -4.37
C PHE A 84 16.26 19.04 -5.51
N SER A 85 15.85 19.83 -6.52
CA SER A 85 15.20 19.30 -7.70
C SER A 85 15.76 19.87 -8.98
N TYR A 86 15.69 19.08 -10.04
CA TYR A 86 16.10 19.44 -11.38
C TYR A 86 15.27 18.67 -12.40
N LYS A 87 15.16 19.20 -13.62
CA LYS A 87 14.42 18.55 -14.71
C LYS A 87 15.36 18.06 -15.80
N LYS A 88 14.96 17.00 -16.49
CA LYS A 88 15.59 16.53 -17.72
C LYS A 88 14.52 16.21 -18.75
N GLU A 89 14.89 16.33 -20.02
CA GLU A 89 14.02 16.02 -21.15
C GLU A 89 14.60 14.82 -21.90
N TYR A 90 13.74 13.84 -22.21
CA TYR A 90 14.10 12.59 -22.87
C TYR A 90 13.07 12.28 -23.95
N ASP A 91 13.46 12.37 -25.22
CA ASP A 91 12.56 12.10 -26.37
C ASP A 91 11.18 12.80 -26.32
N GLY A 92 11.13 14.00 -25.73
CA GLY A 92 9.91 14.80 -25.54
C GLY A 92 9.29 14.68 -24.15
N ASP A 93 9.63 13.64 -23.39
CA ASP A 93 9.16 13.46 -22.01
C ASP A 93 9.95 14.35 -21.06
N ILE A 94 9.29 14.83 -20.01
CA ILE A 94 9.92 15.66 -18.99
C ILE A 94 9.92 14.90 -17.67
N ILE A 95 11.10 14.66 -17.13
CA ILE A 95 11.28 14.02 -15.82
C ILE A 95 11.79 15.06 -14.83
N TYR A 96 11.05 15.24 -13.74
CA TYR A 96 11.41 16.06 -12.60
C TYR A 96 12.00 15.18 -11.51
N TYR A 97 13.30 15.34 -11.26
CA TYR A 97 14.00 14.61 -10.21
C TYR A 97 14.05 15.44 -8.93
N TYR A 98 13.85 14.77 -7.81
CA TYR A 98 13.98 15.29 -6.46
C TYR A 98 14.91 14.35 -5.70
N GLN A 99 16.01 14.89 -5.18
CA GLN A 99 16.84 14.18 -4.21
C GLN A 99 16.51 14.73 -2.84
N ILE A 100 16.11 13.85 -1.93
CA ILE A 100 15.51 14.20 -0.65
C ILE A 100 16.32 13.52 0.46
N SER A 101 16.75 14.30 1.43
CA SER A 101 17.36 13.87 2.67
C SER A 101 16.30 13.97 3.76
N TYR A 102 15.99 12.85 4.40
CA TYR A 102 15.13 12.79 5.57
C TYR A 102 15.75 11.85 6.61
N LEU A 103 16.05 12.41 7.79
CA LEU A 103 16.87 11.74 8.80
C LEU A 103 18.16 11.21 8.18
N ASN A 104 18.50 9.95 8.41
CA ASN A 104 19.68 9.30 7.87
C ASN A 104 19.43 8.65 6.50
N SER A 105 18.32 8.93 5.83
CA SER A 105 17.97 8.31 4.56
C SER A 105 18.00 9.29 3.39
N ILE A 106 18.35 8.76 2.23
CA ILE A 106 18.35 9.48 0.96
C ILE A 106 17.31 8.82 0.06
N ILE A 107 16.38 9.63 -0.41
CA ILE A 107 15.24 9.24 -1.22
C ILE A 107 15.35 9.95 -2.56
N SER A 108 15.29 9.18 -3.63
CA SER A 108 15.13 9.68 -4.99
C SER A 108 13.65 9.63 -5.34
N MET A 109 13.04 10.77 -5.63
CA MET A 109 11.71 10.85 -6.18
C MET A 109 11.79 11.39 -7.61
N SER A 110 11.01 10.84 -8.53
CA SER A 110 10.88 11.40 -9.88
C SER A 110 9.43 11.45 -10.33
N ALA A 111 9.00 12.60 -10.84
CA ALA A 111 7.71 12.77 -11.49
C ALA A 111 7.90 12.83 -13.01
N CYS A 112 7.28 11.92 -13.75
CA CYS A 112 7.36 11.85 -15.20
C CYS A 112 6.12 12.48 -15.83
N VAL A 113 6.33 13.34 -16.83
CA VAL A 113 5.28 13.88 -17.69
C VAL A 113 5.60 13.47 -19.12
N TYR A 114 4.83 12.53 -19.64
CA TYR A 114 4.98 12.02 -21.00
C TYR A 114 4.57 13.07 -22.04
N LYS A 115 5.25 13.08 -23.18
CA LYS A 115 4.97 14.02 -24.30
C LYS A 115 3.55 13.90 -24.84
N GLU A 116 2.96 12.71 -24.75
CA GLU A 116 1.59 12.43 -25.15
C GLU A 116 0.57 13.19 -24.27
N CYS A 117 0.99 13.60 -23.07
CA CYS A 117 0.19 14.39 -22.15
C CYS A 117 0.12 15.86 -22.61
N THR A 118 -0.85 16.15 -23.48
CA THR A 118 -1.09 17.50 -24.03
C THR A 118 -1.80 18.47 -23.08
N ASP A 119 -2.28 18.00 -21.93
CA ASP A 119 -3.04 18.81 -20.98
C ASP A 119 -2.10 19.49 -19.96
N GLU A 120 -1.93 20.81 -20.08
CA GLU A 120 -1.13 21.62 -19.15
C GLU A 120 -1.61 21.50 -17.69
N THR A 121 -2.89 21.23 -17.46
CA THR A 121 -3.42 21.07 -16.10
C THR A 121 -2.88 19.80 -15.46
N VAL A 122 -2.69 18.73 -16.23
CA VAL A 122 -2.14 17.46 -15.76
C VAL A 122 -0.69 17.66 -15.29
N HIS A 123 0.12 18.35 -16.10
CA HIS A 123 1.50 18.72 -15.75
C HIS A 123 1.55 19.52 -14.44
N SER A 124 0.72 20.56 -14.30
CA SER A 124 0.72 21.34 -13.05
C SER A 124 0.24 20.54 -11.83
N THR A 125 -0.66 19.58 -12.04
CA THR A 125 -1.22 18.77 -10.96
C THR A 125 -0.21 17.74 -10.46
N ILE A 126 0.50 17.03 -11.34
CA ILE A 126 1.49 16.04 -10.89
C ILE A 126 2.64 16.69 -10.12
N LEU A 127 3.09 17.89 -10.54
CA LEU A 127 4.11 18.62 -9.78
C LEU A 127 3.62 19.02 -8.40
N LYS A 128 2.37 19.47 -8.30
CA LYS A 128 1.74 19.79 -7.02
C LYS A 128 1.61 18.56 -6.13
N ASP A 129 1.21 17.42 -6.69
CA ASP A 129 1.11 16.17 -5.95
C ASP A 129 2.48 15.72 -5.47
N ALA A 130 3.52 15.78 -6.32
CA ALA A 130 4.89 15.44 -5.96
C ALA A 130 5.42 16.30 -4.80
N GLU A 131 5.15 17.61 -4.82
CA GLU A 131 5.50 18.50 -3.70
C GLU A 131 4.74 18.11 -2.42
N GLN A 132 3.44 17.83 -2.50
CA GLN A 132 2.65 17.37 -1.35
C GLN A 132 3.15 16.03 -0.79
N MET A 133 3.50 15.08 -1.66
CA MET A 133 4.04 13.79 -1.26
C MET A 133 5.40 13.95 -0.58
N LEU A 134 6.29 14.77 -1.13
CA LEU A 134 7.59 15.09 -0.53
C LEU A 134 7.42 15.67 0.88
N GLU A 135 6.51 16.63 1.05
CA GLU A 135 6.20 17.22 2.36
C GLU A 135 5.66 16.20 3.36
N SER A 136 4.97 15.18 2.87
CA SER A 136 4.32 14.16 3.70
C SER A 136 5.20 12.98 4.10
N ILE A 137 6.43 12.88 3.57
CA ILE A 137 7.36 11.78 3.89
C ILE A 137 7.54 11.72 5.42
N ASP A 138 7.33 10.56 6.01
CA ASP A 138 7.51 10.35 7.45
C ASP A 138 7.96 8.91 7.72
N LEU A 139 8.45 8.66 8.93
CA LEU A 139 8.67 7.30 9.39
C LEU A 139 7.35 6.62 9.73
N LEU A 140 7.23 5.35 9.37
CA LEU A 140 6.06 4.54 9.72
C LEU A 140 5.86 4.49 11.25
N GLU A 141 6.95 4.35 12.01
CA GLU A 141 6.92 4.25 13.49
C GLU A 141 6.43 5.52 14.20
N ASN A 142 6.47 6.68 13.54
CA ASN A 142 5.95 7.93 14.11
C ASN A 142 4.43 7.93 14.20
N SER A 143 3.77 7.03 13.46
CA SER A 143 2.33 6.97 13.37
C SER A 143 1.80 5.68 13.99
N LYS A 144 0.96 5.82 15.03
CA LYS A 144 0.27 4.67 15.63
C LYS A 144 -0.89 4.25 14.73
N PHE A 145 -0.92 2.97 14.36
CA PHE A 145 -1.99 2.38 13.54
C PHE A 145 -2.20 3.08 12.19
N VAL A 146 -1.14 3.08 11.36
CA VAL A 146 -1.27 3.57 9.98
C VAL A 146 -2.00 2.54 9.14
N VAL A 147 -3.09 2.97 8.52
CA VAL A 147 -3.73 2.23 7.43
C VAL A 147 -3.06 2.64 6.12
N ILE A 148 -2.35 1.70 5.53
CA ILE A 148 -1.56 1.83 4.31
C ILE A 148 -2.35 1.23 3.15
N GLU A 149 -2.27 1.83 1.97
CA GLU A 149 -2.76 1.21 0.75
C GLU A 149 -1.92 -0.03 0.41
N PRO A 150 -2.57 -1.11 -0.04
CA PRO A 150 -1.85 -2.29 -0.48
C PRO A 150 -1.07 -1.97 -1.76
N LYS A 151 0.05 -2.66 -1.93
CA LYS A 151 0.79 -2.75 -3.18
C LYS A 151 0.16 -3.84 -4.05
N ASP A 152 0.42 -3.80 -5.35
CA ASP A 152 0.13 -4.89 -6.29
C ASP A 152 0.53 -6.28 -5.73
N THR A 153 1.75 -6.43 -5.20
CA THR A 153 2.22 -7.70 -4.65
C THR A 153 1.39 -8.22 -3.47
N ASP A 154 0.74 -7.32 -2.73
CA ASP A 154 -0.18 -7.71 -1.65
C ASP A 154 -1.49 -8.26 -2.20
N ILE A 155 -2.00 -7.61 -3.26
CA ILE A 155 -3.21 -8.02 -3.95
C ILE A 155 -2.97 -9.38 -4.63
N ASP A 156 -1.85 -9.55 -5.31
CA ASP A 156 -1.42 -10.82 -5.90
C ASP A 156 -1.38 -11.92 -4.83
N TYR A 157 -0.80 -11.64 -3.67
CA TYR A 157 -0.76 -12.60 -2.57
C TYR A 157 -2.17 -13.00 -2.06
N VAL A 158 -3.11 -12.05 -1.98
CA VAL A 158 -4.52 -12.36 -1.67
C VAL A 158 -5.13 -13.27 -2.73
N VAL A 159 -4.97 -12.92 -4.01
CA VAL A 159 -5.54 -13.64 -5.14
C VAL A 159 -4.98 -15.06 -5.22
N ASP A 160 -3.66 -15.21 -5.16
CA ASP A 160 -2.98 -16.51 -5.15
C ASP A 160 -3.45 -17.39 -3.99
N SER A 161 -3.53 -16.80 -2.79
CA SER A 161 -3.98 -17.50 -1.59
C SER A 161 -5.41 -18.02 -1.72
N VAL A 162 -6.30 -17.20 -2.28
CA VAL A 162 -7.69 -17.58 -2.59
C VAL A 162 -7.72 -18.69 -3.62
N CYS A 163 -7.04 -18.52 -4.75
CA CYS A 163 -7.04 -19.48 -5.86
C CYS A 163 -6.55 -20.85 -5.40
N GLN A 164 -5.53 -20.90 -4.54
CA GLN A 164 -5.03 -22.15 -3.95
C GLN A 164 -6.07 -22.88 -3.08
N LEU A 165 -6.86 -22.16 -2.27
CA LEU A 165 -7.90 -22.76 -1.43
C LEU A 165 -9.11 -23.24 -2.24
N LEU A 166 -9.48 -22.45 -3.24
CA LEU A 166 -10.58 -22.74 -4.16
C LEU A 166 -10.20 -23.80 -5.21
N LYS A 167 -8.90 -23.99 -5.46
CA LYS A 167 -8.34 -24.86 -6.51
C LYS A 167 -8.81 -24.46 -7.90
N VAL A 168 -8.70 -23.18 -8.19
CA VAL A 168 -9.09 -22.56 -9.47
C VAL A 168 -7.94 -21.70 -9.97
N GLU A 169 -7.94 -21.41 -11.26
CA GLU A 169 -7.07 -20.39 -11.85
C GLU A 169 -7.67 -18.99 -11.58
N GLU A 170 -6.83 -17.95 -11.61
CA GLU A 170 -7.24 -16.57 -11.34
C GLU A 170 -8.40 -16.11 -12.25
N GLU A 171 -8.34 -16.45 -13.54
CA GLU A 171 -9.37 -16.10 -14.53
C GLU A 171 -10.76 -16.65 -14.18
N GLU A 172 -10.84 -17.72 -13.39
CA GLU A 172 -12.07 -18.39 -13.00
C GLU A 172 -12.58 -17.96 -11.61
N VAL A 173 -11.78 -17.18 -10.87
CA VAL A 173 -12.08 -16.84 -9.46
C VAL A 173 -13.39 -16.04 -9.33
N GLY A 174 -13.65 -15.15 -10.30
CA GLY A 174 -14.89 -14.36 -10.38
C GLY A 174 -16.14 -15.24 -10.46
N ASP A 175 -16.15 -16.20 -11.38
CA ASP A 175 -17.25 -17.16 -11.55
C ASP A 175 -17.51 -17.98 -10.28
N TYR A 176 -16.46 -18.26 -9.50
CA TYR A 176 -16.56 -18.97 -8.23
C TYR A 176 -17.23 -18.14 -7.13
N TYR A 177 -16.98 -16.83 -7.10
CA TYR A 177 -17.71 -15.92 -6.22
C TYR A 177 -19.17 -15.76 -6.66
N GLU A 178 -19.41 -15.54 -7.96
CA GLU A 178 -20.75 -15.35 -8.53
C GLU A 178 -21.66 -16.56 -8.32
N SER A 179 -21.12 -17.77 -8.48
CA SER A 179 -21.87 -19.00 -8.29
C SER A 179 -22.11 -19.38 -6.82
N GLY A 180 -21.51 -18.67 -5.87
CA GLY A 180 -21.56 -18.99 -4.43
C GLY A 180 -20.63 -20.14 -4.00
N LYS A 181 -19.92 -20.78 -4.94
CA LYS A 181 -19.02 -21.90 -4.65
C LYS A 181 -17.86 -21.51 -3.73
N ALA A 182 -17.40 -20.26 -3.80
CA ALA A 182 -16.34 -19.78 -2.92
C ALA A 182 -16.77 -19.80 -1.44
N LEU A 183 -18.01 -19.40 -1.15
CA LEU A 183 -18.59 -19.44 0.19
C LEU A 183 -18.73 -20.88 0.68
N ASP A 184 -19.34 -21.74 -0.14
CA ASP A 184 -19.51 -23.18 0.17
C ASP A 184 -18.16 -23.84 0.45
N ARG A 185 -17.14 -23.49 -0.34
CA ARG A 185 -15.79 -24.03 -0.19
C ARG A 185 -15.17 -23.62 1.14
N LEU A 186 -15.25 -22.34 1.52
CA LEU A 186 -14.74 -21.88 2.81
C LEU A 186 -15.47 -22.57 3.98
N GLN A 187 -16.80 -22.70 3.89
CA GLN A 187 -17.61 -23.38 4.91
C GLN A 187 -17.13 -24.83 5.09
N VAL A 188 -17.01 -25.60 4.00
CA VAL A 188 -16.52 -26.99 4.05
C VAL A 188 -15.12 -27.08 4.65
N LEU A 189 -14.21 -26.17 4.29
CA LEU A 189 -12.85 -26.16 4.84
C LEU A 189 -12.84 -25.97 6.36
N LEU A 190 -13.70 -25.08 6.87
CA LEU A 190 -13.82 -24.78 8.31
C LEU A 190 -14.56 -25.89 9.07
N ASP A 191 -15.53 -26.56 8.45
CA ASP A 191 -16.29 -27.66 9.05
C ASP A 191 -15.44 -28.93 9.18
N ASP A 192 -14.74 -29.29 8.10
CA ASP A 192 -13.94 -30.52 8.04
C ASP A 192 -12.69 -30.45 8.95
N ARG A 193 -12.17 -29.23 9.20
CA ARG A 193 -10.97 -28.97 10.02
C ARG A 193 -9.77 -29.85 9.67
N LEU A 194 -9.57 -30.16 8.39
CA LEU A 194 -8.45 -30.98 7.91
C LEU A 194 -7.16 -30.16 7.78
N PHE A 195 -6.82 -29.41 8.82
CA PHE A 195 -5.62 -28.59 8.94
C PHE A 195 -5.15 -28.57 10.38
N ARG A 196 -3.92 -28.11 10.62
CA ARG A 196 -3.37 -27.98 11.96
C ARG A 196 -3.51 -26.54 12.45
N LEU A 197 -3.82 -26.34 13.72
CA LEU A 197 -3.94 -25.00 14.30
C LEU A 197 -2.59 -24.27 14.43
N ASP A 198 -1.47 -24.98 14.28
CA ASP A 198 -0.12 -24.40 14.21
C ASP A 198 0.34 -24.10 12.77
N ASP A 199 -0.47 -24.42 11.76
CA ASP A 199 -0.22 -24.06 10.35
C ASP A 199 -0.72 -22.64 10.08
N LEU A 200 0.05 -21.66 10.57
CA LEU A 200 -0.32 -20.24 10.51
C LEU A 200 -0.54 -19.76 9.07
N VAL A 201 0.21 -20.28 8.10
CA VAL A 201 0.07 -19.94 6.68
C VAL A 201 -1.27 -20.42 6.15
N TYR A 202 -1.70 -21.63 6.49
CA TYR A 202 -3.01 -22.11 6.06
C TYR A 202 -4.15 -21.33 6.71
N LEU A 203 -4.04 -21.02 8.01
CA LEU A 203 -5.03 -20.21 8.73
C LEU A 203 -5.15 -18.79 8.17
N GLU A 204 -4.02 -18.21 7.78
CA GLU A 204 -3.98 -16.92 7.10
C GLU A 204 -4.75 -16.95 5.78
N LYS A 205 -4.52 -17.96 4.94
CA LYS A 205 -5.26 -18.14 3.67
C LYS A 205 -6.77 -18.28 3.90
N LEU A 206 -7.21 -19.00 4.94
CA LEU A 206 -8.64 -19.07 5.30
C LEU A 206 -9.20 -17.69 5.63
N GLY A 207 -8.44 -16.90 6.37
CA GLY A 207 -8.73 -15.50 6.65
C GLY A 207 -8.81 -14.63 5.41
N LEU A 208 -7.88 -14.79 4.46
CA LEU A 208 -7.87 -14.06 3.20
C LEU A 208 -9.08 -14.41 2.34
N LEU A 209 -9.44 -15.69 2.23
CA LEU A 209 -10.67 -16.11 1.54
C LEU A 209 -11.92 -15.55 2.22
N PHE A 210 -11.97 -15.55 3.56
CA PHE A 210 -13.06 -14.91 4.30
C PHE A 210 -13.16 -13.40 4.02
N GLY A 211 -12.03 -12.69 4.03
CA GLY A 211 -11.97 -11.28 3.70
C GLY A 211 -12.37 -10.97 2.26
N SER A 212 -11.95 -11.81 1.30
CA SER A 212 -12.34 -11.67 -0.11
C SER A 212 -13.84 -11.89 -0.32
N LEU A 213 -14.47 -12.82 0.42
CA LEU A 213 -15.93 -12.99 0.42
C LEU A 213 -16.63 -11.76 0.98
N ILE A 214 -16.16 -11.18 2.11
CA ILE A 214 -16.70 -9.92 2.64
C ILE A 214 -16.63 -8.82 1.58
N ARG A 215 -15.46 -8.60 0.97
CA ARG A 215 -15.28 -7.58 -0.06
C ARG A 215 -16.18 -7.82 -1.28
N TYR A 216 -16.37 -9.07 -1.68
CA TYR A 216 -17.21 -9.43 -2.81
C TYR A 216 -18.70 -9.12 -2.55
N TYR A 217 -19.22 -9.50 -1.38
CA TYR A 217 -20.63 -9.26 -1.02
C TYR A 217 -20.91 -7.82 -0.56
N TYR A 218 -19.92 -7.14 0.01
CA TYR A 218 -20.01 -5.78 0.55
C TYR A 218 -18.93 -4.90 -0.08
N GLN A 219 -19.28 -4.28 -1.21
CA GLN A 219 -18.35 -3.51 -2.07
C GLN A 219 -17.75 -2.27 -1.38
N GLU A 220 -18.25 -1.91 -0.20
CA GLU A 220 -17.72 -0.81 0.59
C GLU A 220 -16.44 -1.15 1.35
N PHE A 221 -16.04 -2.41 1.37
CA PHE A 221 -14.74 -2.83 1.88
C PHE A 221 -13.67 -2.81 0.78
N SER A 222 -12.49 -2.35 1.16
CA SER A 222 -11.28 -2.37 0.35
C SER A 222 -10.14 -3.00 1.13
N TRP A 223 -9.24 -3.72 0.45
CA TRP A 223 -8.02 -4.20 1.09
C TRP A 223 -7.16 -2.99 1.50
N ALA A 224 -6.55 -3.11 2.66
CA ALA A 224 -5.57 -2.20 3.19
C ALA A 224 -4.56 -3.00 4.01
N VAL A 225 -3.47 -2.34 4.38
CA VAL A 225 -2.40 -2.93 5.17
C VAL A 225 -2.27 -2.16 6.47
N ILE A 226 -2.10 -2.88 7.57
CA ILE A 226 -1.55 -2.31 8.80
C ILE A 226 -0.16 -2.86 8.98
N SER A 227 0.79 -1.98 9.28
CA SER A 227 2.16 -2.36 9.60
C SER A 227 2.57 -1.70 10.90
N ASP A 228 2.94 -2.53 11.88
CA ASP A 228 3.39 -2.11 13.20
C ASP A 228 4.64 -2.90 13.64
N GLU A 229 5.00 -2.76 14.92
CA GLU A 229 6.16 -3.44 15.52
C GLU A 229 6.03 -4.98 15.58
N TYR A 230 4.82 -5.53 15.44
CA TYR A 230 4.53 -6.97 15.46
C TYR A 230 4.47 -7.56 14.05
N GLY A 231 4.35 -6.72 13.03
CA GLY A 231 4.44 -7.12 11.63
C GLY A 231 3.42 -6.41 10.76
N ARG A 232 3.21 -7.01 9.58
CA ARG A 232 2.37 -6.48 8.51
C ARG A 232 1.18 -7.41 8.32
N GLU A 233 -0.04 -6.87 8.38
CA GLU A 233 -1.28 -7.63 8.25
C GLU A 233 -2.20 -6.99 7.20
N LEU A 234 -2.78 -7.84 6.35
CA LEU A 234 -3.83 -7.45 5.39
C LEU A 234 -5.18 -7.36 6.11
N VAL A 235 -5.83 -6.21 5.95
CA VAL A 235 -7.08 -5.86 6.62
C VAL A 235 -8.09 -5.32 5.62
N LEU A 236 -9.37 -5.27 6.01
CA LEU A 236 -10.42 -4.63 5.22
C LEU A 236 -10.78 -3.27 5.81
N ARG A 237 -10.65 -2.21 5.01
CA ARG A 237 -11.07 -0.86 5.34
C ARG A 237 -12.46 -0.57 4.77
N PHE A 238 -13.37 -0.07 5.61
CA PHE A 238 -14.72 0.30 5.19
C PHE A 238 -14.80 1.76 4.73
N ARG A 239 -15.22 2.03 3.48
CA ARG A 239 -15.42 3.37 2.87
C ARG A 239 -14.33 4.41 3.14
N GLY A 240 -13.08 3.98 3.33
CA GLY A 240 -11.98 4.89 3.66
C GLY A 240 -11.98 5.42 5.10
N HIS A 241 -12.82 4.91 6.00
CA HIS A 241 -12.76 5.21 7.43
C HIS A 241 -11.52 4.58 8.08
N GLU A 242 -11.10 5.10 9.23
CA GLU A 242 -10.01 4.51 10.04
C GLU A 242 -10.38 3.13 10.62
N ALA A 243 -11.67 2.80 10.67
CA ALA A 243 -12.14 1.50 11.11
C ALA A 243 -11.75 0.40 10.10
N VAL A 244 -10.99 -0.58 10.58
CA VAL A 244 -10.55 -1.74 9.83
C VAL A 244 -11.09 -3.04 10.43
N SER A 245 -11.24 -4.04 9.58
CA SER A 245 -11.61 -5.41 9.94
C SER A 245 -10.40 -6.32 9.72
N PHE A 246 -10.18 -7.25 10.64
CA PHE A 246 -9.05 -8.17 10.62
C PHE A 246 -9.55 -9.59 10.29
N PRO A 247 -9.84 -9.90 9.02
CA PRO A 247 -10.50 -11.17 8.65
C PRO A 247 -9.64 -12.38 9.02
N ILE A 248 -8.32 -12.28 8.94
CA ILE A 248 -7.37 -13.30 9.39
C ILE A 248 -7.54 -13.56 10.90
N SER A 249 -7.43 -12.51 11.70
CA SER A 249 -7.62 -12.60 13.15
C SER A 249 -9.02 -13.10 13.54
N MET A 250 -10.08 -12.72 12.80
CA MET A 250 -11.46 -13.17 13.06
C MET A 250 -11.62 -14.68 12.92
N ILE A 251 -11.05 -15.28 11.88
CA ILE A 251 -11.08 -16.73 11.66
C ILE A 251 -10.19 -17.44 12.67
N ARG A 252 -8.95 -16.95 12.83
CA ARG A 252 -7.95 -17.60 13.67
C ARG A 252 -8.37 -17.70 15.14
N LYS A 253 -8.84 -16.60 15.74
CA LYS A 253 -9.28 -16.58 17.15
C LYS A 253 -10.41 -17.57 17.42
N ARG A 254 -11.39 -17.65 16.50
CA ARG A 254 -12.52 -18.59 16.61
C ARG A 254 -12.08 -20.05 16.51
N LEU A 255 -11.13 -20.33 15.62
CA LEU A 255 -10.56 -21.67 15.50
C LEU A 255 -9.76 -22.06 16.76
N GLU A 256 -9.00 -21.13 17.34
CA GLU A 256 -8.27 -21.30 18.61
C GLU A 256 -9.21 -21.56 19.79
N GLU A 257 -10.36 -20.89 19.82
CA GLU A 257 -11.43 -21.07 20.83
C GLU A 257 -12.30 -22.32 20.59
N GLY A 258 -12.12 -22.99 19.46
CA GLY A 258 -12.90 -24.18 19.10
C GLY A 258 -14.33 -23.86 18.67
N GLU A 259 -14.63 -22.61 18.31
CA GLU A 259 -15.97 -22.17 17.90
C GLU A 259 -16.37 -22.79 16.56
N HIS A 260 -17.65 -23.10 16.40
CA HIS A 260 -18.22 -23.44 15.11
C HIS A 260 -18.45 -22.15 14.31
N ILE A 261 -17.93 -22.09 13.08
CA ILE A 261 -17.99 -20.88 12.25
C ILE A 261 -19.03 -21.11 11.15
N ASN A 262 -20.14 -20.37 11.21
CA ASN A 262 -21.03 -20.20 10.08
C ASN A 262 -20.57 -18.98 9.27
N VAL A 263 -20.01 -19.21 8.08
CA VAL A 263 -19.36 -18.17 7.28
C VAL A 263 -20.34 -17.06 6.90
N ALA A 264 -21.53 -17.41 6.42
CA ALA A 264 -22.53 -16.43 5.95
C ALA A 264 -23.06 -15.55 7.09
N GLU A 265 -23.33 -16.16 8.24
CA GLU A 265 -23.78 -15.46 9.46
C GLU A 265 -22.67 -14.55 9.98
N LEU A 266 -21.43 -15.06 10.08
CA LEU A 266 -20.30 -14.26 10.54
C LEU A 266 -20.05 -13.02 9.65
N MET A 267 -20.18 -13.15 8.33
CA MET A 267 -20.06 -12.00 7.43
C MET A 267 -21.18 -10.97 7.66
N THR A 268 -22.41 -11.43 7.79
CA THR A 268 -23.59 -10.56 7.99
C THR A 268 -23.51 -9.83 9.32
N ASP A 269 -23.24 -10.55 10.41
CA ASP A 269 -23.10 -9.99 11.76
C ASP A 269 -21.95 -8.97 11.83
N HIS A 270 -20.83 -9.27 11.16
CA HIS A 270 -19.70 -8.37 11.09
C HIS A 270 -20.05 -7.08 10.33
N TYR A 271 -20.71 -7.20 9.19
CA TYR A 271 -21.14 -6.03 8.41
C TYR A 271 -22.10 -5.14 9.21
N ASP A 272 -23.11 -5.72 9.85
CA ASP A 272 -24.05 -5.00 10.70
C ASP A 272 -23.36 -4.31 11.88
N SER A 273 -22.37 -4.98 12.50
CA SER A 273 -21.55 -4.40 13.56
C SER A 273 -20.74 -3.20 13.08
N VAL A 274 -20.11 -3.29 11.90
CA VAL A 274 -19.37 -2.18 11.29
C VAL A 274 -20.30 -0.99 11.03
N LEU A 275 -21.48 -1.22 10.44
CA LEU A 275 -22.47 -0.16 10.19
C LEU A 275 -22.94 0.52 11.47
N ALA A 276 -23.21 -0.26 12.53
CA ALA A 276 -23.66 0.28 13.82
C ALA A 276 -22.59 1.16 14.50
N ASN A 277 -21.32 0.83 14.33
CA ASN A 277 -20.20 1.56 14.94
C ASN A 277 -19.83 2.84 14.18
N ILE A 278 -20.13 2.93 12.88
CA ILE A 278 -19.84 4.12 12.05
C ILE A 278 -20.97 5.15 12.12
N GLY A 279 -22.18 4.74 12.52
CA GLY A 279 -23.32 5.63 12.75
C GLY A 279 -23.31 6.40 14.07
N GLN A 280 -22.28 6.22 14.91
CA GLN A 280 -22.06 6.93 16.18
C GLN A 280 -20.97 7.99 16.04
#